data_AF-A0A497M3Y1-F1
#
_entry.id   AF-A0A497M3Y1-F1
#
_cell.length_a   1.000
_cell.length_b   1.000
_cell.length_c   1.000
_cell.angle_alpha   90.00
_cell.angle_beta   90.00
_cell.angle_gamma   90.00
#
_symmetry.space_group_name_H-M   'P 1'
#
loop_
_entity.id
_entity.type
_entity.pdbx_description
1 polymer ?
#
loop_
_entity_poly.entity_id
_entity_poly.type
_entity_poly.pdbx_seq_one_letter_code
_entity_poly.pdbx_strand_id
1 'polypeptide(L)'
;MKDVGNVKSADYFQINHEIRRMLAEKGVILLPSPEAYEKMEWTREHFGQKPVEGYFIWVKKQVSYPISTCIAISSPEVYQKPRNLVIVEKGVKAEVYSICNAVKPNLSGKHVGYSKIILRENSTLKIRHFHKWGRTDEVSSVLDFLLEKGATAFSFYKSLAPPEKLTVENRTVLDAYSSANFETSVLAKNGEVKLYDSIFLNGEKSSGIVKLRMVSGENSKILSHSK
;
A
#
# COMPACT_ATOMS: atom_id res chain seq x y z
N MET A 1 -32.23 0.24 13.21
CA MET A 1 -31.01 1.01 12.90
C MET A 1 -31.33 1.85 11.68
N LYS A 2 -31.25 3.18 11.76
CA LYS A 2 -31.68 4.08 10.67
C LYS A 2 -30.87 3.78 9.40
N ASP A 3 -31.58 3.71 8.28
CA ASP A 3 -31.02 3.65 6.92
C ASP A 3 -30.05 4.82 6.75
N VAL A 4 -28.75 4.52 6.78
CA VAL A 4 -27.70 5.48 6.48
C VAL A 4 -27.63 5.52 4.96
N GLY A 5 -28.24 6.54 4.35
CA GLY A 5 -28.32 6.69 2.90
C GLY A 5 -26.98 6.41 2.22
N ASN A 6 -27.04 5.65 1.11
CA ASN A 6 -25.91 5.16 0.30
C ASN A 6 -24.71 6.10 0.27
N VAL A 7 -23.77 5.90 1.20
CA VAL A 7 -22.46 6.56 1.17
C VAL A 7 -21.68 5.88 0.06
N LYS A 8 -21.36 6.63 -1.00
CA LYS A 8 -20.50 6.13 -2.07
C LYS A 8 -19.13 5.77 -1.48
N SER A 9 -18.70 4.52 -1.68
CA SER A 9 -17.41 4.05 -1.20
C SER A 9 -16.79 3.03 -2.16
N ALA A 10 -15.49 2.83 -2.02
CA ALA A 10 -14.81 1.67 -2.57
C ALA A 10 -13.98 1.09 -1.43
N ASP A 11 -14.35 -0.11 -0.98
CA ASP A 11 -13.84 -0.71 0.23
C ASP A 11 -13.40 -2.15 -0.01
N TYR A 12 -12.17 -2.47 0.36
CA TYR A 12 -11.67 -3.84 0.44
C TYR A 12 -11.33 -4.16 1.90
N PHE A 13 -11.92 -5.22 2.45
CA PHE A 13 -11.63 -5.68 3.81
C PHE A 13 -11.39 -7.18 3.83
N GLN A 14 -10.18 -7.57 4.19
CA GLN A 14 -9.74 -8.95 4.33
C GLN A 14 -9.32 -9.22 5.77
N ILE A 15 -9.78 -10.35 6.32
CA ILE A 15 -9.32 -10.87 7.61
C ILE A 15 -8.73 -12.26 7.38
N ASN A 16 -7.50 -12.47 7.84
CA ASN A 16 -6.72 -13.67 7.52
C ASN A 16 -6.69 -13.85 5.99
N HIS A 17 -7.27 -14.91 5.45
CA HIS A 17 -7.33 -15.17 4.00
C HIS A 17 -8.72 -14.93 3.38
N GLU A 18 -9.66 -14.39 4.17
CA GLU A 18 -11.05 -14.25 3.75
C GLU A 18 -11.41 -12.78 3.51
N ILE A 19 -11.95 -12.49 2.33
CA ILE A 19 -12.50 -11.17 2.00
C ILE A 19 -13.87 -11.03 2.66
N ARG A 20 -13.96 -10.20 3.69
CA ARG A 20 -15.17 -9.96 4.48
C ARG A 20 -16.09 -8.91 3.87
N ARG A 21 -15.51 -7.94 3.16
CA ARG A 21 -16.26 -6.89 2.46
C ARG A 21 -15.50 -6.45 1.23
N MET A 22 -16.20 -6.36 0.11
CA MET A 22 -15.70 -5.78 -1.12
C MET A 22 -16.82 -4.98 -1.77
N LEU A 23 -16.64 -3.67 -1.88
CA LEU A 23 -17.61 -2.76 -2.48
C LEU A 23 -16.87 -1.85 -3.45
N ALA A 24 -17.43 -1.65 -4.63
CA ALA A 24 -16.92 -0.65 -5.56
C ALA A 24 -18.06 0.01 -6.31
N GLU A 25 -17.97 1.33 -6.35
CA GLU A 25 -18.89 2.20 -7.06
C GLU A 25 -18.36 2.54 -8.46
N LYS A 26 -19.24 3.11 -9.30
CA LYS A 26 -18.90 3.47 -10.69
C LYS A 26 -17.65 4.35 -10.75
N GLY A 27 -16.67 3.91 -11.53
CA GLY A 27 -15.39 4.63 -11.72
C GLY A 27 -14.19 3.95 -11.08
N VAL A 28 -14.42 2.96 -10.21
CA VAL A 28 -13.36 2.10 -9.66
C VAL A 28 -13.68 0.65 -9.99
N ILE A 29 -12.70 -0.07 -10.54
CA ILE A 29 -12.75 -1.53 -10.61
C ILE A 29 -11.98 -2.03 -9.39
N LEU A 30 -12.64 -2.85 -8.58
CA LEU A 30 -12.06 -3.52 -7.41
C LEU A 30 -12.31 -5.01 -7.55
N LEU A 31 -11.24 -5.80 -7.53
CA LEU A 31 -11.30 -7.26 -7.61
C LEU A 31 -10.30 -7.88 -6.62
N PRO A 32 -10.51 -9.13 -6.20
CA PRO A 32 -9.43 -9.93 -5.64
C PRO A 32 -8.30 -10.05 -6.67
N SER A 33 -7.04 -9.94 -6.23
CA SER A 33 -5.89 -10.06 -7.13
C SER A 33 -5.85 -11.35 -7.96
N PRO A 34 -6.20 -12.55 -7.42
CA PRO A 34 -6.28 -13.77 -8.23
C PRO A 34 -7.28 -13.66 -9.38
N GLU A 35 -8.43 -13.04 -9.14
CA GLU A 35 -9.47 -12.85 -10.14
C GLU A 35 -9.04 -11.84 -11.22
N ALA A 36 -8.39 -10.74 -10.83
CA ALA A 36 -7.84 -9.77 -11.79
C ALA A 36 -6.77 -10.43 -12.69
N TYR A 37 -5.89 -11.25 -12.10
CA TYR A 37 -4.86 -12.00 -12.83
C TYR A 37 -5.45 -12.97 -13.88
N GLU A 38 -6.57 -13.61 -13.55
CA GLU A 38 -7.25 -14.55 -14.45
C GLU A 38 -8.04 -13.83 -15.54
N LYS A 39 -8.80 -12.79 -15.19
CA LYS A 39 -9.70 -12.08 -16.12
C LYS A 39 -9.00 -11.06 -17.00
N MET A 40 -7.85 -10.52 -16.59
CA MET A 40 -7.16 -9.43 -17.29
C MET A 40 -5.70 -9.80 -17.56
N GLU A 41 -5.44 -10.37 -18.72
CA GLU A 41 -4.11 -10.91 -19.09
C GLU A 41 -2.97 -9.89 -18.95
N TRP A 42 -3.21 -8.63 -19.31
CA TRP A 42 -2.21 -7.56 -19.18
C TRP A 42 -1.78 -7.32 -17.72
N THR A 43 -2.57 -7.69 -16.71
CA THR A 43 -2.18 -7.53 -15.30
C THR A 43 -1.08 -8.50 -14.89
N ARG A 44 -0.89 -9.62 -15.62
CA ARG A 44 0.04 -10.69 -15.27
C ARG A 44 1.49 -10.20 -15.22
N GLU A 45 1.88 -9.35 -16.17
CA GLU A 45 3.23 -8.77 -16.21
C GLU A 45 3.50 -7.87 -14.99
N HIS A 46 2.47 -7.19 -14.49
CA HIS A 46 2.60 -6.28 -13.35
C HIS A 46 2.66 -7.04 -12.02
N PHE A 47 1.89 -8.13 -11.88
CA PHE A 47 1.96 -9.01 -10.71
C PHE A 47 3.25 -9.82 -10.64
N GLY A 48 3.86 -10.15 -11.79
CA GLY A 48 5.08 -10.94 -11.92
C GLY A 48 4.91 -12.45 -11.66
N GLN A 49 3.94 -12.83 -10.83
CA GLN A 49 3.51 -14.21 -10.58
C GLN A 49 2.03 -14.24 -10.25
N LYS A 50 1.38 -15.41 -10.34
CA LYS A 50 -0.02 -15.57 -9.92
C LYS A 50 -0.16 -15.19 -8.43
N PRO A 51 -0.99 -14.18 -8.09
CA PRO A 51 -1.27 -13.83 -6.71
C PRO A 51 -2.19 -14.86 -6.08
N VAL A 52 -2.02 -15.13 -4.78
CA VAL A 52 -2.90 -16.02 -3.99
C VAL A 52 -3.97 -15.25 -3.23
N GLU A 53 -3.66 -14.02 -2.84
CA GLU A 53 -4.55 -13.10 -2.13
C GLU A 53 -4.11 -11.65 -2.39
N GLY A 54 -4.92 -10.68 -1.94
CA GLY A 54 -4.69 -9.25 -2.15
C GLY A 54 -5.77 -8.62 -3.02
N TYR A 55 -5.60 -7.32 -3.30
CA TYR A 55 -6.56 -6.53 -4.08
C TYR A 55 -5.96 -5.96 -5.37
N PHE A 56 -6.82 -5.90 -6.39
CA PHE A 56 -6.61 -5.12 -7.60
C PHE A 56 -7.55 -3.92 -7.57
N ILE A 57 -6.99 -2.71 -7.68
CA ILE A 57 -7.73 -1.45 -7.78
C ILE A 57 -7.36 -0.78 -9.10
N TRP A 58 -8.35 -0.45 -9.91
CA TRP A 58 -8.17 0.38 -11.10
C TRP A 58 -9.14 1.55 -11.09
N VAL A 59 -8.62 2.74 -10.83
CA VAL A 59 -9.38 3.99 -10.79
C VAL A 59 -9.52 4.52 -12.21
N LYS A 60 -10.64 4.17 -12.85
CA LYS A 60 -10.99 4.53 -14.22
C LYS A 60 -11.44 5.99 -14.37
N LYS A 61 -12.11 6.52 -13.35
CA LYS A 61 -12.63 7.89 -13.33
C LYS A 61 -12.40 8.48 -11.95
N GLN A 62 -12.24 9.81 -11.89
CA GLN A 62 -12.10 10.50 -10.63
C GLN A 62 -13.34 10.30 -9.75
N VAL A 63 -13.11 9.90 -8.51
CA VAL A 63 -14.13 9.71 -7.47
C VAL A 63 -13.96 10.75 -6.37
N SER A 64 -15.06 11.13 -5.72
CA SER A 64 -15.08 12.17 -4.68
C SER A 64 -14.84 11.64 -3.26
N TYR A 65 -14.48 10.36 -3.13
CA TYR A 65 -14.28 9.66 -1.86
C TYR A 65 -12.98 8.85 -1.92
N PRO A 66 -12.33 8.60 -0.77
CA PRO A 66 -11.15 7.76 -0.72
C PRO A 66 -11.51 6.28 -0.92
N ILE A 67 -10.65 5.55 -1.61
CA ILE A 67 -10.71 4.10 -1.70
C ILE A 67 -10.04 3.54 -0.44
N SER A 68 -10.73 2.70 0.32
CA SER A 68 -10.21 2.15 1.57
C SER A 68 -9.87 0.67 1.43
N THR A 69 -8.68 0.28 1.87
CA THR A 69 -8.24 -1.12 1.95
C THR A 69 -7.85 -1.45 3.39
N CYS A 70 -8.23 -2.63 3.84
CA CYS A 70 -7.81 -3.16 5.12
C CYS A 70 -7.48 -4.66 4.99
N ILE A 71 -6.26 -5.04 5.36
CA ILE A 71 -5.81 -6.43 5.46
C ILE A 71 -5.42 -6.69 6.91
N ALA A 72 -6.20 -7.51 7.60
CA ALA A 72 -6.03 -7.76 9.02
C ALA A 72 -5.65 -9.22 9.32
N ILE A 73 -4.84 -9.43 10.35
CA ILE A 73 -4.61 -10.73 10.97
C ILE A 73 -5.41 -10.81 12.28
N SER A 74 -6.16 -11.90 12.45
CA SER A 74 -7.04 -12.10 13.62
C SER A 74 -6.81 -13.39 14.40
N SER A 75 -6.06 -14.32 13.83
CA SER A 75 -5.77 -15.63 14.42
C SER A 75 -4.26 -15.79 14.62
N PRO A 76 -3.81 -16.60 15.60
CA PRO A 76 -2.39 -16.88 15.81
C PRO A 76 -1.74 -17.51 14.58
N GLU A 77 -0.46 -17.21 14.36
CA GLU A 77 0.43 -17.86 13.39
C GLU A 77 -0.05 -17.79 11.91
N VAL A 78 -0.98 -16.90 11.60
CA VAL A 78 -1.44 -16.65 10.23
C VAL A 78 -0.29 -16.08 9.40
N TYR A 79 -0.10 -16.64 8.20
CA TYR A 79 0.90 -16.18 7.25
C TYR A 79 0.23 -15.64 5.98
N GLN A 80 0.17 -14.31 5.86
CA GLN A 80 -0.35 -13.60 4.69
C GLN A 80 0.75 -13.25 3.69
N LYS A 81 0.46 -13.43 2.41
CA LYS A 81 1.32 -13.01 1.29
C LYS A 81 0.54 -12.26 0.20
N PRO A 82 -0.09 -11.11 0.53
CA PRO A 82 -0.90 -10.38 -0.43
C PRO A 82 -0.03 -9.76 -1.52
N ARG A 83 -0.53 -9.83 -2.75
CA ARG A 83 0.04 -9.12 -3.90
C ARG A 83 -1.02 -8.17 -4.42
N ASN A 84 -0.78 -6.87 -4.29
CA ASN A 84 -1.71 -5.83 -4.65
C ASN A 84 -1.25 -5.11 -5.92
N LEU A 85 -2.21 -4.67 -6.73
CA LEU A 85 -1.96 -3.84 -7.90
C LEU A 85 -2.95 -2.68 -7.90
N VAL A 86 -2.42 -1.45 -7.92
CA VAL A 86 -3.21 -0.21 -7.96
C VAL A 86 -2.85 0.54 -9.22
N ILE A 87 -3.87 0.93 -10.00
CA ILE A 87 -3.71 1.71 -11.22
C ILE A 87 -4.61 2.93 -11.18
N VAL A 88 -4.05 4.10 -11.48
CA VAL A 88 -4.81 5.34 -11.66
C VAL A 88 -4.74 5.73 -13.14
N GLU A 89 -5.89 5.79 -13.79
CA GLU A 89 -6.02 6.07 -15.22
C GLU A 89 -5.52 7.48 -15.59
N LYS A 90 -5.19 7.70 -16.87
CA LYS A 90 -4.66 8.97 -17.38
C LYS A 90 -5.50 10.17 -16.94
N GLY A 91 -4.83 11.19 -16.38
CA GLY A 91 -5.46 12.43 -15.92
C GLY A 91 -6.39 12.29 -14.69
N VAL A 92 -6.49 11.10 -14.09
CA VAL A 92 -7.37 10.85 -12.94
C VAL A 92 -6.66 11.16 -11.64
N LYS A 93 -7.41 11.72 -10.67
CA LYS A 93 -6.95 11.91 -9.29
C LYS A 93 -7.66 10.91 -8.37
N ALA A 94 -6.91 10.33 -7.43
CA ALA A 94 -7.42 9.38 -6.47
C ALA A 94 -6.79 9.57 -5.07
N GLU A 95 -7.53 9.21 -4.03
CA GLU A 95 -7.02 9.06 -2.67
C GLU A 95 -7.26 7.62 -2.21
N VAL A 96 -6.24 7.01 -1.60
CA VAL A 96 -6.29 5.63 -1.09
C VAL A 96 -5.90 5.62 0.39
N TYR A 97 -6.71 5.00 1.21
CA TYR A 97 -6.41 4.71 2.62
C TYR A 97 -6.15 3.21 2.77
N SER A 98 -4.90 2.85 3.06
CA SER A 98 -4.50 1.46 3.26
C SER A 98 -4.18 1.22 4.73
N ILE A 99 -4.74 0.15 5.29
CA ILE A 99 -4.51 -0.27 6.68
C ILE A 99 -4.10 -1.74 6.68
N CYS A 100 -2.94 -2.05 7.25
CA CYS A 100 -2.58 -3.43 7.56
C CYS A 100 -2.32 -3.56 9.06
N ASN A 101 -2.98 -4.52 9.70
CA ASN A 101 -2.93 -4.62 11.16
C ASN A 101 -3.15 -6.02 11.72
N ALA A 102 -2.64 -6.24 12.93
CA ALA A 102 -3.14 -7.29 13.80
C ALA A 102 -4.32 -6.75 14.63
N VAL A 103 -5.41 -7.53 14.74
CA VAL A 103 -6.58 -7.10 15.53
C VAL A 103 -6.38 -7.30 17.04
N LYS A 104 -5.41 -8.14 17.43
CA LYS A 104 -5.01 -8.45 18.80
C LYS A 104 -3.48 -8.44 18.91
N PRO A 105 -2.90 -8.20 20.10
CA PRO A 105 -1.47 -8.39 20.33
C PRO A 105 -1.11 -9.89 20.32
N ASN A 106 0.18 -10.18 20.13
CA ASN A 106 0.80 -11.50 20.30
C ASN A 106 0.19 -12.61 19.42
N LEU A 107 -0.18 -12.28 18.18
CA LEU A 107 -0.64 -13.29 17.22
C LEU A 107 0.53 -14.07 16.60
N SER A 108 1.75 -13.52 16.64
CA SER A 108 2.91 -14.12 15.97
C SER A 108 2.64 -14.38 14.49
N GLY A 109 1.86 -13.48 13.88
CA GLY A 109 1.50 -13.54 12.48
C GLY A 109 2.63 -13.03 11.59
N LYS A 110 2.64 -13.48 10.34
CA LYS A 110 3.59 -13.04 9.34
C LYS A 110 2.86 -12.38 8.17
N HIS A 111 3.23 -11.16 7.82
CA HIS A 111 2.65 -10.43 6.70
C HIS A 111 3.75 -10.05 5.70
N VAL A 112 3.73 -10.68 4.52
CA VAL A 112 4.70 -10.42 3.44
C VAL A 112 3.95 -9.82 2.24
N GLY A 113 3.78 -8.49 2.28
CA GLY A 113 3.00 -7.75 1.31
C GLY A 113 3.84 -7.25 0.12
N TYR A 114 3.30 -7.37 -1.08
CA TYR A 114 3.84 -6.73 -2.27
C TYR A 114 2.78 -5.84 -2.89
N SER A 115 3.08 -4.58 -3.15
CA SER A 115 2.15 -3.66 -3.82
C SER A 115 2.84 -2.98 -4.98
N LYS A 116 2.25 -3.08 -6.17
CA LYS A 116 2.66 -2.28 -7.34
C LYS A 116 1.62 -1.19 -7.59
N ILE A 117 2.09 0.04 -7.74
CA ILE A 117 1.27 1.23 -7.97
C ILE A 117 1.70 1.84 -9.29
N ILE A 118 0.76 1.95 -10.24
CA ILE A 118 0.99 2.49 -11.57
C ILE A 118 0.14 3.75 -11.73
N LEU A 119 0.81 4.88 -11.88
CA LEU A 119 0.17 6.17 -12.14
C LEU A 119 0.35 6.51 -13.61
N ARG A 120 -0.76 6.48 -14.36
CA ARG A 120 -0.74 6.81 -15.79
C ARG A 120 -0.47 8.30 -16.01
N GLU A 121 -0.20 8.67 -17.25
CA GLU A 121 0.12 10.05 -17.63
C GLU A 121 -0.78 11.10 -16.95
N ASN A 122 -0.17 12.13 -16.36
CA ASN A 122 -0.85 13.24 -15.69
C ASN A 122 -1.84 12.83 -14.57
N SER A 123 -1.79 11.60 -14.08
CA SER A 123 -2.62 11.16 -12.96
C SER A 123 -2.03 11.59 -11.62
N THR A 124 -2.85 11.60 -10.56
CA THR A 124 -2.40 11.93 -9.22
C THR A 124 -2.92 10.91 -8.21
N LEU A 125 -2.04 10.37 -7.39
CA LEU A 125 -2.43 9.52 -6.26
C LEU A 125 -1.95 10.12 -4.96
N LYS A 126 -2.85 10.16 -3.98
CA LYS A 126 -2.52 10.36 -2.58
C LYS A 126 -2.81 9.09 -1.79
N ILE A 127 -1.78 8.45 -1.27
CA ILE A 127 -1.91 7.23 -0.47
C ILE A 127 -1.55 7.51 0.99
N ARG A 128 -2.41 7.08 1.92
CA ARG A 128 -2.13 7.06 3.35
C ARG A 128 -2.09 5.61 3.80
N HIS A 129 -0.94 5.16 4.26
CA HIS A 129 -0.71 3.78 4.63
C HIS A 129 -0.39 3.66 6.12
N PHE A 130 -1.24 2.94 6.85
CA PHE A 130 -1.14 2.77 8.30
C PHE A 130 -0.85 1.33 8.66
N HIS A 131 0.20 1.13 9.45
CA HIS A 131 0.56 -0.14 10.06
C HIS A 131 0.36 -0.12 11.57
N LYS A 132 -0.24 -1.20 12.09
CA LYS A 132 -0.38 -1.45 13.53
C LYS A 132 -0.33 -2.94 13.82
N TRP A 133 0.78 -3.41 14.37
CA TRP A 133 1.03 -4.83 14.58
C TRP A 133 1.22 -5.18 16.06
N GLY A 134 1.14 -6.47 16.37
CA GLY A 134 1.52 -7.03 17.65
C GLY A 134 3.04 -7.17 17.77
N ARG A 135 3.55 -7.23 18.99
CA ARG A 135 4.99 -7.23 19.27
C ARG A 135 5.73 -8.48 18.79
N THR A 136 5.02 -9.57 18.54
CA THR A 136 5.58 -10.86 18.08
C THR A 136 5.32 -11.11 16.60
N ASP A 137 4.63 -10.19 15.92
CA ASP A 137 4.38 -10.34 14.48
C ASP A 137 5.67 -10.04 13.70
N GLU A 138 5.73 -10.46 12.44
CA GLU A 138 6.79 -10.09 11.49
C GLU A 138 6.17 -9.54 10.22
N VAL A 139 6.71 -8.43 9.70
CA VAL A 139 6.18 -7.76 8.52
C VAL A 139 7.30 -7.44 7.55
N SER A 140 7.12 -7.85 6.30
CA SER A 140 7.92 -7.40 5.16
C SER A 140 6.99 -6.80 4.11
N SER A 141 7.33 -5.62 3.58
CA SER A 141 6.51 -4.93 2.60
C SER A 141 7.36 -4.37 1.48
N VAL A 142 6.99 -4.68 0.24
CA VAL A 142 7.57 -4.08 -0.96
C VAL A 142 6.54 -3.16 -1.61
N LEU A 143 6.88 -1.90 -1.84
CA LEU A 143 6.05 -0.97 -2.61
C LEU A 143 6.82 -0.47 -3.85
N ASP A 144 6.31 -0.80 -5.03
CA ASP A 144 6.87 -0.38 -6.31
C ASP A 144 5.96 0.65 -6.97
N PHE A 145 6.43 1.87 -7.14
CA PHE A 145 5.73 2.98 -7.79
C PHE A 145 6.30 3.20 -9.20
N LEU A 146 5.43 3.16 -10.20
CA LEU A 146 5.74 3.50 -11.58
C LEU A 146 4.91 4.73 -11.97
N LEU A 147 5.59 5.86 -12.17
CA LEU A 147 4.96 7.12 -12.53
C LEU A 147 5.28 7.45 -13.99
N GLU A 148 4.25 7.41 -14.83
CA GLU A 148 4.35 7.87 -16.22
C GLU A 148 4.45 9.40 -16.29
N LYS A 149 4.67 9.93 -17.50
CA LYS A 149 4.85 11.34 -17.77
C LYS A 149 3.83 12.24 -17.04
N GLY A 150 4.33 13.21 -16.28
CA GLY A 150 3.51 14.18 -15.56
C GLY A 150 2.70 13.62 -14.38
N ALA A 151 2.84 12.35 -14.03
CA ALA A 151 2.13 11.77 -12.90
C ALA A 151 2.67 12.28 -11.55
N THR A 152 1.84 12.31 -10.50
CA THR A 152 2.23 12.78 -9.17
C THR A 152 1.79 11.83 -8.07
N ALA A 153 2.71 11.46 -7.19
CA ALA A 153 2.43 10.61 -6.03
C ALA A 153 2.70 11.35 -4.70
N PHE A 154 1.74 11.30 -3.79
CA PHE A 154 1.91 11.67 -2.40
C PHE A 154 1.73 10.41 -1.54
N SER A 155 2.76 10.00 -0.81
CA SER A 155 2.69 8.81 0.06
C SER A 155 2.93 9.20 1.50
N PHE A 156 2.01 8.84 2.39
CA PHE A 156 2.13 9.05 3.83
C PHE A 156 2.08 7.70 4.53
N TYR A 157 3.24 7.15 4.89
CA TYR A 157 3.34 5.91 5.63
C TYR A 157 3.50 6.19 7.13
N LYS A 158 2.72 5.51 7.96
CA LYS A 158 2.79 5.60 9.41
C LYS A 158 2.75 4.23 10.06
N SER A 159 3.79 3.91 10.84
CA SER A 159 3.80 2.73 11.71
C SER A 159 3.74 3.17 13.18
N LEU A 160 2.59 2.92 13.81
CA LEU A 160 2.31 3.34 15.19
C LEU A 160 2.76 2.32 16.23
N ALA A 161 2.66 1.05 15.90
CA ALA A 161 3.11 -0.07 16.70
C ALA A 161 3.83 -1.04 15.76
N PRO A 162 5.15 -0.85 15.55
CA PRO A 162 5.92 -1.76 14.75
C PRO A 162 5.90 -3.19 15.32
N PRO A 163 5.94 -4.21 14.45
CA PRO A 163 6.11 -5.62 14.80
C PRO A 163 7.50 -5.90 15.40
N GLU A 164 7.79 -7.17 15.71
CA GLU A 164 9.15 -7.59 16.13
C GLU A 164 10.18 -7.23 15.06
N LYS A 165 9.84 -7.48 13.80
CA LYS A 165 10.64 -7.16 12.61
C LYS A 165 9.76 -6.50 11.56
N LEU A 166 10.15 -5.30 11.15
CA LEU A 166 9.53 -4.56 10.06
C LEU A 166 10.56 -4.27 8.99
N THR A 167 10.39 -4.83 7.81
CA THR A 167 11.17 -4.45 6.61
C THR A 167 10.24 -3.78 5.62
N VAL A 168 10.60 -2.58 5.15
CA VAL A 168 9.89 -1.88 4.08
C VAL A 168 10.88 -1.53 2.99
N GLU A 169 10.60 -1.96 1.77
CA GLU A 169 11.39 -1.68 0.58
C GLU A 169 10.53 -0.93 -0.44
N ASN A 170 10.88 0.32 -0.69
CA ASN A 170 10.21 1.19 -1.63
C ASN A 170 11.09 1.40 -2.84
N ARG A 171 10.52 1.20 -4.03
CA ARG A 171 11.14 1.51 -5.31
C ARG A 171 10.21 2.43 -6.09
N THR A 172 10.73 3.54 -6.60
CA THR A 172 9.94 4.52 -7.36
C THR A 172 10.66 4.89 -8.63
N VAL A 173 10.01 4.76 -9.77
CA VAL A 173 10.52 5.17 -11.08
C VAL A 173 9.70 6.32 -11.60
N LEU A 174 10.36 7.43 -11.89
CA LEU A 174 9.76 8.68 -12.34
C LEU A 174 10.12 8.96 -13.81
N ASP A 175 9.11 8.99 -14.66
CA ASP A 175 9.23 9.46 -16.04
C ASP A 175 9.19 11.00 -16.13
N ALA A 176 9.26 11.56 -17.34
CA ALA A 176 9.41 13.00 -17.57
C ALA A 176 8.30 13.81 -16.89
N TYR A 177 8.66 14.93 -16.26
CA TYR A 177 7.74 15.82 -15.54
C TYR A 177 6.98 15.18 -14.36
N SER A 178 7.27 13.93 -13.99
CA SER A 178 6.59 13.28 -12.87
C SER A 178 7.21 13.66 -11.52
N SER A 179 6.43 13.55 -10.44
CA SER A 179 6.91 13.89 -9.10
C SER A 179 6.42 12.97 -7.99
N ALA A 180 7.27 12.75 -6.98
CA ALA A 180 6.95 11.96 -5.80
C ALA A 180 7.28 12.72 -4.51
N ASN A 181 6.35 12.72 -3.55
CA ASN A 181 6.54 13.30 -2.22
C ASN A 181 6.14 12.28 -1.15
N PHE A 182 7.13 11.67 -0.54
CA PHE A 182 6.94 10.57 0.40
C PHE A 182 7.30 11.00 1.81
N GLU A 183 6.41 10.70 2.76
CA GLU A 183 6.59 10.95 4.17
C GLU A 183 6.40 9.65 4.95
N THR A 184 7.42 9.27 5.71
CA THR A 184 7.40 8.09 6.56
C THR A 184 7.56 8.50 8.01
N SER A 185 6.64 8.03 8.86
CA SER A 185 6.68 8.22 10.31
C SER A 185 6.65 6.89 11.04
N VAL A 186 7.66 6.61 11.85
CA VAL A 186 7.78 5.36 12.61
C VAL A 186 8.04 5.66 14.08
N LEU A 187 7.24 5.05 14.95
CA LEU A 187 7.46 5.01 16.40
C LEU A 187 7.83 3.59 16.82
N ALA A 188 9.12 3.24 16.79
CA ALA A 188 9.61 1.94 17.23
C ALA A 188 9.88 2.00 18.72
N LYS A 189 9.01 1.38 19.54
CA LYS A 189 9.27 1.23 20.98
C LYS A 189 10.11 0.00 21.30
N ASN A 190 10.02 -1.03 20.45
CA ASN A 190 10.77 -2.29 20.50
C ASN A 190 10.95 -2.82 19.07
N GLY A 191 11.81 -3.83 18.91
CA GLY A 191 11.97 -4.55 17.64
C GLY A 191 12.92 -3.87 16.67
N GLU A 192 13.04 -4.46 15.48
CA GLU A 192 13.91 -3.98 14.41
C GLU A 192 13.07 -3.41 13.25
N VAL A 193 13.37 -2.18 12.84
CA VAL A 193 12.80 -1.55 11.65
C VAL A 193 13.89 -1.34 10.62
N LYS A 194 13.71 -1.88 9.42
CA LYS A 194 14.55 -1.64 8.24
C LYS A 194 13.72 -0.95 7.18
N LEU A 195 14.16 0.21 6.74
CA LEU A 195 13.55 0.97 5.66
C LEU A 195 14.57 1.16 4.53
N TYR A 196 14.16 0.79 3.33
CA TYR A 196 14.94 0.99 2.12
C TYR A 196 14.09 1.78 1.12
N ASP A 197 14.55 2.96 0.72
CA ASP A 197 13.88 3.79 -0.28
C ASP A 197 14.80 3.96 -1.49
N SER A 198 14.24 3.84 -2.69
CA SER A 198 14.96 4.12 -3.94
C SER A 198 14.09 4.92 -4.89
N ILE A 199 14.52 6.13 -5.27
CA ILE A 199 13.82 6.97 -6.26
C ILE A 199 14.71 7.17 -7.49
N PHE A 200 14.23 6.73 -8.66
CA PHE A 200 14.90 6.85 -9.94
C PHE A 200 14.27 7.98 -10.76
N LEU A 201 15.01 9.08 -10.92
CA LEU A 201 14.63 10.25 -11.72
C LEU A 201 14.98 10.03 -13.20
N ASN A 202 14.28 9.12 -13.88
CA ASN A 202 14.64 8.68 -15.23
C ASN A 202 14.28 9.71 -16.32
N GLY A 203 13.22 10.48 -16.12
CA GLY A 203 12.75 11.46 -17.10
C GLY A 203 13.18 12.89 -16.82
N GLU A 204 13.20 13.71 -17.87
CA GLU A 204 13.51 15.14 -17.75
C GLU A 204 12.57 15.84 -16.76
N LYS A 205 13.11 16.74 -15.96
CA LYS A 205 12.35 17.54 -14.97
C LYS A 205 11.50 16.70 -14.00
N SER A 206 11.84 15.42 -13.81
CA SER A 206 11.27 14.61 -12.74
C SER A 206 11.83 15.05 -11.37
N SER A 207 11.07 14.86 -10.29
CA SER A 207 11.49 15.25 -8.95
C SER A 207 10.98 14.33 -7.84
N GLY A 208 11.82 14.08 -6.83
CA GLY A 208 11.48 13.20 -5.71
C GLY A 208 11.87 13.82 -4.38
N ILE A 209 11.01 13.69 -3.37
CA ILE A 209 11.28 14.09 -1.99
C ILE A 209 10.91 12.92 -1.08
N VAL A 210 11.83 12.56 -0.18
CA VAL A 210 11.60 11.61 0.91
C VAL A 210 11.83 12.31 2.25
N LYS A 211 10.83 12.28 3.13
CA LYS A 211 10.91 12.81 4.49
C LYS A 211 10.71 11.68 5.48
N LEU A 212 11.70 11.46 6.33
CA LEU A 212 11.67 10.40 7.34
C LEU A 212 11.61 11.00 8.74
N ARG A 213 10.68 10.52 9.56
CA ARG A 213 10.56 10.84 10.98
C ARG A 213 10.50 9.55 11.78
N MET A 214 11.60 9.21 12.42
CA MET A 214 11.75 7.91 13.08
C MET A 214 12.19 8.14 14.53
N VAL A 215 11.45 7.52 15.46
CA VAL A 215 11.71 7.60 16.89
C VAL A 215 11.91 6.18 17.41
N SER A 216 13.05 5.94 18.06
CA SER A 216 13.44 4.66 18.65
C SER A 216 13.34 4.73 20.18
N GLY A 217 12.83 3.68 20.80
CA GLY A 217 12.95 3.41 22.23
C GLY A 217 14.24 2.69 22.58
N GLU A 218 14.43 2.41 23.87
CA GLU A 218 15.65 1.77 24.42
C GLU A 218 15.93 0.38 23.81
N ASN A 219 14.88 -0.41 23.56
CA ASN A 219 14.98 -1.79 23.07
C ASN A 219 14.60 -1.93 21.59
N SER A 220 14.84 -0.89 20.78
CA SER A 220 14.58 -0.94 19.34
C SER A 220 15.79 -0.51 18.52
N LYS A 221 15.82 -0.98 17.28
CA LYS A 221 16.82 -0.62 16.28
C LYS A 221 16.13 -0.15 15.01
N ILE A 222 16.59 0.96 14.46
CA ILE A 222 16.12 1.48 13.17
C ILE A 222 17.31 1.57 12.23
N LEU A 223 17.19 0.96 11.06
CA LEU A 223 18.09 1.13 9.92
C LEU A 223 17.30 1.75 8.78
N SER A 224 17.82 2.82 8.20
CA SER A 224 17.23 3.45 7.03
C SER A 224 18.29 3.70 5.98
N HIS A 225 17.98 3.36 4.74
CA HIS A 225 18.84 3.61 3.59
C HIS A 225 17.99 4.16 2.46
N SER A 226 18.36 5.33 1.93
CA SER A 226 17.65 5.97 0.82
C SER A 226 18.66 6.29 -0.28
N LYS A 227 18.30 6.00 -1.53
CA LYS A 227 19.14 6.29 -2.71
C LYS A 227 18.33 6.83 -3.89
#